data_AF-A0A9E6B5Q6-F1
#
_entry.id   AF-A0A9E6B5Q6-F1
#
_cell.length_a   1.000
_cell.length_b   1.000
_cell.length_c   1.000
_cell.angle_alpha   90.00
_cell.angle_beta   90.00
_cell.angle_gamma   90.00
#
_symmetry.space_group_name_H-M   'P 1'
#
loop_
_entity.id
_entity.type
_entity.pdbx_description
1 polymer ?
#
loop_
_entity_poly.entity_id
_entity_poly.type
_entity_poly.pdbx_seq_one_letter_code
_entity_poly.pdbx_strand_id
1 'polypeptide(L)'
;MTQSVPLIDVPFEFRHTCWFCNEPSNCVFEYHASVHTPHPSLGVPACKECLKLAQKSPLTSIWDCQLAVKDELMHIYAKHLAIGVNWTEQELIDSDFSCRVFEGFKKSAWMMYLIARDRINANGWPLSLDGIDIDDSDFVVGFEFDGVKYSSLAKAVNHYSQTLGLDKHFFEAVLSQVGRSRFGYAVRISRINIASPKRVKQEVVKDIAIEQGTPLTDKTWF
;
A
#
# COMPACT_ATOMS: atom_id res chain seq x y z
N MET A 1 26.48 20.08 19.56
CA MET A 1 25.12 20.35 20.10
C MET A 1 24.15 19.81 19.07
N THR A 2 23.44 18.73 19.36
CA THR A 2 22.36 18.23 18.49
C THR A 2 21.24 19.25 18.55
N GLN A 3 21.10 20.05 17.49
CA GLN A 3 19.97 20.97 17.31
C GLN A 3 18.70 20.13 17.33
N SER A 4 17.80 20.40 18.29
CA SER A 4 16.47 19.80 18.32
C SER A 4 15.72 20.22 17.07
N VAL A 5 15.20 19.25 16.33
CA VAL A 5 14.43 19.49 15.12
C VAL A 5 13.08 20.11 15.48
N PRO A 6 12.61 21.18 14.80
CA PRO A 6 11.32 21.78 15.11
C PRO A 6 10.17 20.81 14.83
N LEU A 7 9.22 20.70 15.77
CA LEU A 7 8.01 19.91 15.59
C LEU A 7 7.07 20.64 14.63
N ILE A 8 6.43 19.92 13.71
CA ILE A 8 5.40 20.49 12.84
C ILE A 8 4.21 21.02 13.64
N ASP A 9 3.50 21.97 13.06
CA ASP A 9 2.19 22.38 13.55
C ASP A 9 1.19 21.25 13.29
N VAL A 10 0.61 20.71 14.38
CA VAL A 10 -0.37 19.63 14.30
C VAL A 10 -1.78 20.23 14.36
N PRO A 11 -2.62 20.03 13.31
CA PRO A 11 -4.01 20.50 13.34
C PRO A 11 -4.76 19.92 14.53
N PHE A 12 -5.77 20.65 15.02
CA PHE A 12 -6.44 20.33 16.27
C PHE A 12 -7.01 18.90 16.28
N GLU A 13 -7.62 18.46 15.16
CA GLU A 13 -8.18 17.11 15.02
C GLU A 13 -7.13 15.97 15.03
N PHE A 14 -5.84 16.28 14.90
CA PHE A 14 -4.76 15.29 14.75
C PHE A 14 -3.73 15.30 15.90
N ARG A 15 -3.98 16.04 17.00
CA ARG A 15 -3.00 16.28 18.09
C ARG A 15 -2.44 15.04 18.80
N HIS A 16 -3.06 13.88 18.60
CA HIS A 16 -2.64 12.61 19.19
C HIS A 16 -2.58 11.48 18.17
N THR A 17 -2.51 11.80 16.88
CA THR A 17 -2.44 10.81 15.82
C THR A 17 -1.03 10.73 15.25
N CYS A 18 -0.70 9.58 14.69
CA CYS A 18 0.54 9.31 13.97
C CYS A 18 0.41 9.88 12.57
N TRP A 19 1.34 10.72 12.14
CA TRP A 19 1.30 11.30 10.80
C TRP A 19 1.42 10.26 9.68
N PHE A 20 2.06 9.12 9.96
CA PHE A 20 2.23 8.03 8.98
C PHE A 20 0.98 7.17 8.79
N CYS A 21 0.21 6.91 9.86
CA CYS A 21 -0.81 5.86 9.87
C CYS A 21 -2.12 6.20 10.62
N ASN A 22 -2.27 7.43 11.12
CA ASN A 22 -3.40 7.92 11.93
C ASN A 22 -3.69 7.20 13.26
N GLU A 23 -2.96 6.15 13.62
CA GLU A 23 -3.04 5.53 14.96
C GLU A 23 -2.62 6.50 16.07
N PRO A 24 -2.99 6.26 17.34
CA PRO A 24 -2.51 7.05 18.46
C PRO A 24 -0.98 7.20 18.46
N SER A 25 -0.50 8.44 18.52
CA SER A 25 0.93 8.77 18.60
C SER A 25 1.37 9.01 20.04
N ASN A 26 2.59 8.57 20.35
CA ASN A 26 3.26 8.81 21.63
C ASN A 26 4.77 8.99 21.47
N CYS A 27 5.22 9.20 20.23
CA CYS A 27 6.61 9.43 19.88
C CYS A 27 6.69 10.55 18.83
N VAL A 28 7.90 11.06 18.62
CA VAL A 28 8.21 11.99 17.53
C VAL A 28 9.29 11.34 16.67
N PHE A 29 9.08 11.36 15.35
CA PHE A 29 10.12 11.04 14.39
C PHE A 29 10.79 12.34 13.94
N GLU A 30 12.10 12.42 14.12
CA GLU A 30 12.91 13.57 13.69
C GLU A 30 13.51 13.29 12.33
N TYR A 31 13.18 14.13 11.34
CA TYR A 31 13.80 14.10 10.02
C TYR A 31 14.84 15.21 9.93
N HIS A 32 16.07 14.84 9.56
CA HIS A 32 17.17 15.80 9.35
C HIS A 32 17.38 16.03 7.85
N ALA A 33 17.16 17.26 7.41
CA ALA A 33 17.35 17.65 6.01
C ALA A 33 18.81 17.54 5.56
N SER A 34 18.97 17.01 4.35
CA SER A 34 20.23 16.97 3.61
C SER A 34 20.21 18.08 2.53
N VAL A 35 21.34 18.26 1.83
CA VAL A 35 21.49 19.27 0.76
C VAL A 35 20.42 19.15 -0.34
N HIS A 36 19.89 17.96 -0.57
CA HIS A 36 18.91 17.69 -1.62
C HIS A 36 17.48 17.53 -1.09
N THR A 37 17.27 17.72 0.21
CA THR A 37 15.93 17.61 0.79
C THR A 37 15.09 18.83 0.40
N PRO A 38 13.88 18.62 -0.15
CA PRO A 38 13.01 19.71 -0.64
C PRO A 38 12.30 20.50 0.48
N HIS A 39 12.51 20.14 1.75
CA HIS A 39 11.90 20.76 2.91
C HIS A 39 12.92 20.87 4.06
N PRO A 40 12.70 21.75 5.05
CA PRO A 40 13.58 21.85 6.21
C PRO A 40 13.54 20.59 7.10
N SER A 41 14.51 20.46 8.00
CA SER A 41 14.44 19.46 9.08
C SER A 41 13.17 19.68 9.90
N LEU A 42 12.43 18.61 10.18
CA LEU A 42 11.14 18.68 10.88
C LEU A 42 10.89 17.42 11.71
N GLY A 43 10.15 17.57 12.79
CA GLY A 43 9.67 16.49 13.64
C GLY A 43 8.20 16.21 13.35
N VAL A 44 7.80 14.95 13.18
CA VAL A 44 6.39 14.55 13.01
C VAL A 44 5.95 13.61 14.14
N PRO A 45 4.70 13.70 14.62
CA PRO A 45 4.19 12.75 15.59
C PRO A 45 4.07 11.35 14.96
N ALA A 46 4.52 10.33 15.69
CA ALA A 46 4.55 8.96 15.23
C ALA A 46 4.10 7.97 16.31
N CYS A 47 3.52 6.85 15.90
CA CYS A 47 3.40 5.69 16.77
C CYS A 47 4.73 4.91 16.81
N LYS A 48 4.91 4.06 17.82
CA LYS A 48 6.16 3.28 18.01
C LYS A 48 6.53 2.40 16.82
N GLU A 49 5.54 1.85 16.11
CA GLU A 49 5.80 1.01 14.95
C GLU A 49 6.29 1.83 13.77
N CYS A 50 5.57 2.89 13.38
CA CYS A 50 5.98 3.78 12.31
C CYS A 50 7.32 4.46 12.59
N LEU A 51 7.62 4.83 13.84
CA LEU A 51 8.93 5.36 14.23
C LEU A 51 10.06 4.37 13.90
N LYS A 52 9.91 3.10 14.31
CA LYS A 52 10.92 2.05 14.04
C LYS A 52 11.12 1.83 12.54
N LEU A 53 10.05 1.91 11.76
CA LEU A 53 10.11 1.75 10.30
C LEU A 53 10.79 2.96 9.65
N ALA A 54 10.42 4.17 10.05
CA ALA A 54 10.97 5.42 9.52
C ALA A 54 12.48 5.54 9.77
N GLN A 55 12.98 4.99 10.89
CA GLN A 55 14.39 4.99 11.25
C GLN A 55 15.26 4.01 10.42
N LYS A 56 14.68 3.08 9.66
CA LYS A 56 15.46 2.07 8.92
C LYS A 56 16.28 2.67 7.77
N SER A 57 15.77 3.73 7.12
CA SER A 57 16.40 4.31 5.95
C SER A 57 16.20 5.82 5.91
N PRO A 58 17.27 6.63 6.00
CA PRO A 58 17.16 8.07 5.73
C PRO A 58 16.92 8.27 4.23
N LEU A 59 15.70 8.64 3.87
CA LEU A 59 15.29 8.91 2.50
C LEU A 59 15.41 10.40 2.17
N THR A 60 15.28 10.73 0.89
CA THR A 60 15.49 12.08 0.32
C THR A 60 14.50 13.13 0.83
N SER A 61 13.33 12.72 1.29
CA SER A 61 12.32 13.59 1.91
C SER A 61 11.49 12.85 2.98
N ILE A 62 10.71 13.61 3.76
CA ILE A 62 9.73 13.11 4.72
C ILE A 62 8.60 12.34 4.03
N TRP A 63 8.25 12.73 2.81
CA TRP A 63 7.21 12.05 2.04
C TRP A 63 7.71 10.71 1.47
N ASP A 64 8.97 10.65 1.02
CA ASP A 64 9.61 9.36 0.70
C ASP A 64 9.67 8.45 1.92
N CYS A 65 9.99 9.01 3.09
CA CYS A 65 9.90 8.31 4.38
C CYS A 65 8.48 7.79 4.63
N GLN A 66 7.45 8.61 4.36
CA GLN A 66 6.05 8.19 4.49
C GLN A 66 5.73 7.00 3.59
N LEU A 67 6.15 7.00 2.32
CA LEU A 67 5.96 5.89 1.39
C LEU A 67 6.67 4.62 1.87
N ALA A 68 7.91 4.72 2.33
CA ALA A 68 8.65 3.58 2.81
C ALA A 68 8.02 2.97 4.07
N VAL A 69 7.55 3.81 4.99
CA VAL A 69 6.79 3.34 6.16
C VAL A 69 5.51 2.64 5.72
N LYS A 70 4.76 3.20 4.75
CA LYS A 70 3.54 2.58 4.22
C LYS A 70 3.81 1.23 3.54
N ASP A 71 4.88 1.14 2.75
CA ASP A 71 5.30 -0.11 2.11
C ASP A 71 5.63 -1.20 3.15
N GLU A 72 6.36 -0.84 4.20
CA GLU A 72 6.70 -1.76 5.29
C GLU A 72 5.46 -2.17 6.11
N LEU A 73 4.56 -1.24 6.40
CA LEU A 73 3.27 -1.55 7.02
C LEU A 73 2.47 -2.52 6.14
N MET A 74 2.45 -2.31 4.83
CA MET A 74 1.80 -3.22 3.87
C MET A 74 2.35 -4.64 3.97
N HIS A 75 3.67 -4.78 4.10
CA HIS A 75 4.31 -6.07 4.28
C HIS A 75 3.95 -6.71 5.63
N ILE A 76 4.01 -5.94 6.73
CA ILE A 76 3.67 -6.43 8.08
C ILE A 76 2.20 -6.88 8.16
N TYR A 77 1.30 -6.08 7.60
CA TYR A 77 -0.15 -6.30 7.64
C TYR A 77 -0.69 -7.10 6.45
N ALA A 78 0.18 -7.69 5.61
CA ALA A 78 -0.21 -8.42 4.41
C ALA A 78 -1.30 -9.48 4.66
N LYS A 79 -1.19 -10.23 5.77
CA LYS A 79 -2.19 -11.25 6.16
C LYS A 79 -3.56 -10.66 6.49
N HIS A 80 -3.60 -9.46 7.07
CA HIS A 80 -4.84 -8.78 7.42
C HIS A 80 -5.47 -8.15 6.17
N LEU A 81 -4.66 -7.55 5.29
CA LEU A 81 -5.11 -7.04 3.98
C LEU A 81 -5.69 -8.15 3.11
N ALA A 82 -5.08 -9.34 3.14
CA ALA A 82 -5.55 -10.51 2.41
C ALA A 82 -7.01 -10.89 2.71
N ILE A 83 -7.55 -10.50 3.86
CA ILE A 83 -8.93 -10.78 4.23
C ILE A 83 -9.87 -10.04 3.26
N GLY A 84 -9.69 -8.73 3.06
CA GLY A 84 -10.52 -7.95 2.14
C GLY A 84 -10.35 -8.31 0.67
N VAL A 85 -9.17 -8.83 0.30
CA VAL A 85 -8.93 -9.33 -1.06
C VAL A 85 -9.71 -10.64 -1.33
N ASN A 86 -9.87 -11.47 -0.30
CA ASN A 86 -10.46 -12.80 -0.43
C ASN A 86 -11.95 -12.85 -0.09
N TRP A 87 -12.42 -11.94 0.76
CA TRP A 87 -13.76 -11.96 1.33
C TRP A 87 -14.32 -10.54 1.41
N THR A 88 -15.60 -10.39 1.07
CA THR A 88 -16.42 -9.29 1.55
C THR A 88 -16.80 -9.50 3.02
N GLU A 89 -17.22 -8.43 3.70
CA GLU A 89 -17.74 -8.53 5.08
C GLU A 89 -18.86 -9.56 5.19
N GLN A 90 -19.81 -9.52 4.26
CA GLN A 90 -20.97 -10.41 4.26
C GLN A 90 -20.56 -11.86 4.00
N GLU A 91 -19.69 -12.13 3.03
CA GLU A 91 -19.17 -13.49 2.77
C GLU A 91 -18.42 -14.04 3.98
N LEU A 92 -17.68 -13.20 4.70
CA LEU A 92 -16.98 -13.62 5.92
C LEU A 92 -17.97 -13.92 7.06
N ILE A 93 -19.04 -13.15 7.20
CA ILE A 93 -20.12 -13.40 8.17
C ILE A 93 -20.84 -14.72 7.84
N ASP A 94 -21.17 -14.94 6.57
CA ASP A 94 -21.95 -16.08 6.09
C ASP A 94 -21.13 -17.36 5.92
N SER A 95 -19.80 -17.28 5.97
CA SER A 95 -18.91 -18.44 5.86
C SER A 95 -19.16 -19.48 6.96
N ASP A 96 -19.29 -20.77 6.62
CA ASP A 96 -19.63 -21.81 7.58
C ASP A 96 -18.40 -22.32 8.36
N PHE A 97 -17.81 -21.45 9.20
CA PHE A 97 -16.80 -21.85 10.17
C PHE A 97 -17.47 -22.43 11.43
N SER A 98 -17.96 -23.67 11.33
CA SER A 98 -18.83 -24.34 12.31
C SER A 98 -18.18 -24.77 13.64
N CYS A 99 -16.94 -24.34 13.92
CA CYS A 99 -16.28 -24.60 15.19
C CYS A 99 -16.31 -23.35 16.08
N ARG A 100 -16.71 -23.49 17.36
CA ARG A 100 -16.86 -22.40 18.36
C ARG A 100 -15.67 -21.43 18.46
N VAL A 101 -14.46 -21.89 18.10
CA VAL A 101 -13.24 -21.07 18.07
C VAL A 101 -13.28 -20.00 16.98
N PHE A 102 -14.05 -20.22 15.90
CA PHE A 102 -14.09 -19.35 14.72
C PHE A 102 -15.28 -18.37 14.65
N GLU A 103 -16.27 -18.46 15.54
CA GLU A 103 -17.36 -17.49 15.58
C GLU A 103 -16.86 -16.09 15.96
N GLY A 104 -15.95 -15.99 16.95
CA GLY A 104 -15.27 -14.73 17.28
C GLY A 104 -14.24 -14.31 16.23
N PHE A 105 -13.70 -15.27 15.48
CA PHE A 105 -12.70 -15.01 14.44
C PHE A 105 -13.27 -14.11 13.34
N LYS A 106 -14.50 -14.33 12.85
CA LYS A 106 -15.10 -13.55 11.74
C LYS A 106 -15.10 -12.03 11.99
N LYS A 107 -15.69 -11.60 13.12
CA LYS A 107 -15.77 -10.17 13.47
C LYS A 107 -14.39 -9.57 13.74
N SER A 108 -13.52 -10.30 14.45
CA SER A 108 -12.17 -9.83 14.72
C SER A 108 -11.32 -9.76 13.45
N ALA A 109 -11.48 -10.69 12.50
CA ALA A 109 -10.76 -10.73 11.24
C ALA A 109 -11.13 -9.55 10.35
N TRP A 110 -12.42 -9.25 10.19
CA TRP A 110 -12.85 -8.06 9.44
C TRP A 110 -12.36 -6.77 10.10
N MET A 111 -12.48 -6.65 11.42
CA MET A 111 -11.97 -5.50 12.16
C MET A 111 -10.46 -5.32 11.95
N MET A 112 -9.68 -6.40 11.99
CA MET A 112 -8.23 -6.35 11.72
C MET A 112 -7.92 -5.93 10.29
N TYR A 113 -8.73 -6.33 9.31
CA TYR A 113 -8.62 -5.84 7.93
C TYR A 113 -8.87 -4.33 7.87
N LEU A 114 -9.95 -3.84 8.49
CA LEU A 114 -10.28 -2.41 8.50
C LEU A 114 -9.16 -1.59 9.12
N ILE A 115 -8.65 -2.02 10.29
CA ILE A 115 -7.50 -1.36 10.94
C ILE A 115 -6.29 -1.34 9.99
N ALA A 116 -5.90 -2.49 9.43
CA ALA A 116 -4.76 -2.56 8.52
C ALA A 116 -4.92 -1.63 7.30
N ARG A 117 -6.09 -1.67 6.65
CA ARG A 117 -6.43 -0.83 5.50
C ARG A 117 -6.36 0.65 5.85
N ASP A 118 -7.01 1.05 6.94
CA ASP A 118 -7.11 2.45 7.35
C ASP A 118 -5.72 3.02 7.71
N ARG A 119 -4.87 2.20 8.35
CA ARG A 119 -3.48 2.56 8.64
C ARG A 119 -2.63 2.79 7.41
N ILE A 120 -2.79 1.97 6.37
CA ILE A 120 -2.03 2.09 5.12
C ILE A 120 -2.53 3.26 4.27
N ASN A 121 -3.84 3.53 4.31
CA ASN A 121 -4.47 4.59 3.55
C ASN A 121 -4.40 5.97 4.19
N ALA A 122 -3.98 6.07 5.45
CA ALA A 122 -3.76 7.34 6.11
C ALA A 122 -2.83 8.21 5.25
N ASN A 123 -3.31 9.35 4.78
CA ASN A 123 -2.52 10.25 3.93
C ASN A 123 -1.56 11.14 4.75
N GLY A 124 -1.64 11.04 6.08
CA GLY A 124 -1.19 12.12 6.95
C GLY A 124 -2.08 13.34 6.79
N TRP A 125 -1.60 14.46 7.26
CA TRP A 125 -2.21 15.78 7.10
C TRP A 125 -1.14 16.77 6.59
N PRO A 126 -1.56 17.92 6.02
CA PRO A 126 -0.63 18.93 5.53
C PRO A 126 0.42 19.31 6.56
N LEU A 127 1.66 19.46 6.10
CA LEU A 127 2.78 19.81 6.94
C LEU A 127 2.92 21.33 6.99
N SER A 128 3.06 21.89 8.18
CA SER A 128 3.40 23.30 8.37
C SER A 128 4.35 23.48 9.54
N LEU A 129 5.13 24.56 9.48
CA LEU A 129 6.07 24.99 10.53
C LEU A 129 5.90 26.47 10.77
N ASP A 130 5.66 26.84 12.04
CA ASP A 130 5.43 28.22 12.46
C ASP A 130 4.33 28.92 11.64
N GLY A 131 3.28 28.18 11.27
CA GLY A 131 2.15 28.64 10.45
C GLY A 131 2.44 28.76 8.96
N ILE A 132 3.61 28.30 8.48
CA ILE A 132 3.97 28.28 7.06
C ILE A 132 3.81 26.86 6.53
N ASP A 133 2.97 26.69 5.51
CA ASP A 133 2.76 25.41 4.83
C ASP A 133 4.03 24.96 4.08
N ILE A 134 4.34 23.67 4.19
CA ILE A 134 5.40 23.01 3.44
C ILE A 134 4.77 22.40 2.19
N ASP A 135 5.19 22.90 1.03
CA ASP A 135 4.66 22.49 -0.27
C ASP A 135 4.97 21.02 -0.58
N ASP A 136 3.93 20.23 -0.85
CA ASP A 136 4.00 18.83 -1.24
C ASP A 136 3.57 18.59 -2.69
N SER A 137 3.40 19.65 -3.50
CA SER A 137 2.86 19.58 -4.87
C SER A 137 3.69 18.72 -5.83
N ASP A 138 4.99 18.59 -5.59
CA ASP A 138 5.88 17.71 -6.36
C ASP A 138 5.82 16.23 -5.90
N PHE A 139 5.13 15.92 -4.79
CA PHE A 139 5.01 14.58 -4.24
C PHE A 139 3.76 13.85 -4.75
N VAL A 140 3.95 12.88 -5.64
CA VAL A 140 2.85 12.10 -6.24
C VAL A 140 2.83 10.67 -5.67
N VAL A 141 1.76 10.31 -4.94
CA VAL A 141 1.52 8.93 -4.50
C VAL A 141 0.99 8.09 -5.66
N GLY A 142 1.70 7.01 -5.99
CA GLY A 142 1.47 6.22 -7.18
C GLY A 142 0.59 4.99 -6.98
N PHE A 143 -0.67 5.08 -7.42
CA PHE A 143 -1.63 3.96 -7.63
C PHE A 143 -2.50 3.56 -6.43
N GLU A 144 -3.80 3.45 -6.69
CA GLU A 144 -4.82 3.01 -5.74
C GLU A 144 -5.62 1.89 -6.37
N PHE A 145 -5.91 0.84 -5.61
CA PHE A 145 -6.76 -0.26 -6.04
C PHE A 145 -7.42 -0.93 -4.82
N ASP A 146 -8.69 -1.29 -4.94
CA ASP A 146 -9.48 -1.97 -3.91
C ASP A 146 -9.50 -1.26 -2.55
N GLY A 147 -9.52 0.08 -2.61
CA GLY A 147 -9.43 0.93 -1.43
C GLY A 147 -8.12 0.76 -0.68
N VAL A 148 -7.01 0.40 -1.33
CA VAL A 148 -5.65 0.43 -0.77
C VAL A 148 -4.77 1.33 -1.65
N LYS A 149 -4.06 2.28 -1.04
CA LYS A 149 -3.10 3.13 -1.72
C LYS A 149 -1.70 2.49 -1.71
N TYR A 150 -1.08 2.45 -2.87
CA TYR A 150 0.27 1.95 -3.09
C TYR A 150 1.22 3.10 -3.43
N SER A 151 2.51 2.90 -3.20
CA SER A 151 3.56 3.83 -3.62
C SER A 151 3.84 3.74 -5.13
N SER A 152 3.56 2.59 -5.76
CA SER A 152 3.62 2.40 -7.20
C SER A 152 2.72 1.25 -7.67
N LEU A 153 2.45 1.20 -8.97
CA LEU A 153 1.79 0.04 -9.61
C LEU A 153 2.55 -1.27 -9.35
N ALA A 154 3.88 -1.24 -9.42
CA ALA A 154 4.72 -2.42 -9.18
C ALA A 154 4.57 -2.97 -7.75
N LYS A 155 4.36 -2.10 -6.76
CA LYS A 155 4.11 -2.49 -5.37
C LYS A 155 2.75 -3.15 -5.22
N ALA A 156 1.72 -2.64 -5.89
CA ALA A 156 0.43 -3.32 -5.96
C ALA A 156 0.54 -4.70 -6.61
N VAL A 157 1.26 -4.82 -7.73
CA VAL A 157 1.51 -6.11 -8.39
C VAL A 157 2.15 -7.11 -7.42
N ASN A 158 3.24 -6.71 -6.75
CA ASN A 158 3.91 -7.56 -5.76
C ASN A 158 2.97 -8.01 -4.64
N HIS A 159 2.18 -7.08 -4.09
CA HIS A 159 1.24 -7.36 -3.01
C HIS A 159 0.21 -8.42 -3.43
N TYR A 160 -0.44 -8.23 -4.58
CA TYR A 160 -1.45 -9.19 -5.06
C TYR A 160 -0.84 -10.52 -5.49
N SER A 161 0.36 -10.52 -6.11
CA SER A 161 1.06 -11.76 -6.45
C SER A 161 1.38 -12.60 -5.22
N GLN A 162 1.90 -11.99 -4.16
CA GLN A 162 2.23 -12.72 -2.93
C GLN A 162 0.97 -13.16 -2.18
N THR A 163 -0.01 -12.27 -2.05
CA THR A 163 -1.22 -12.49 -1.26
C THR A 163 -2.12 -13.56 -1.86
N LEU A 164 -2.22 -13.61 -3.19
CA LEU A 164 -3.09 -14.54 -3.91
C LEU A 164 -2.34 -15.71 -4.56
N GLY A 165 -1.01 -15.79 -4.38
CA GLY A 165 -0.18 -16.81 -5.02
C GLY A 165 -0.19 -16.71 -6.54
N LEU A 166 -0.28 -15.50 -7.10
CA LEU A 166 -0.28 -15.30 -8.55
C LEU A 166 1.13 -15.42 -9.11
N ASP A 167 1.23 -16.04 -10.28
CA ASP A 167 2.41 -15.94 -11.13
C ASP A 167 2.63 -14.49 -11.53
N LYS A 168 3.63 -13.85 -10.93
CA LYS A 168 3.91 -12.42 -11.09
C LYS A 168 4.17 -12.05 -12.55
N HIS A 169 4.94 -12.85 -13.27
CA HIS A 169 5.28 -12.56 -14.68
C HIS A 169 4.03 -12.65 -15.56
N PHE A 170 3.17 -13.64 -15.32
CA PHE A 170 1.90 -13.72 -16.02
C PHE A 170 0.98 -12.53 -15.70
N PHE A 171 0.91 -12.13 -14.42
CA PHE A 171 0.10 -11.00 -14.00
C PHE A 171 0.57 -9.67 -14.61
N GLU A 172 1.88 -9.42 -14.62
CA GLU A 172 2.48 -8.26 -15.29
C GLU A 172 2.20 -8.27 -16.80
N ALA A 173 2.29 -9.44 -17.45
CA ALA A 173 1.98 -9.59 -18.87
C ALA A 173 0.51 -9.24 -19.18
N VAL A 174 -0.45 -9.78 -18.43
CA VAL A 174 -1.88 -9.43 -18.60
C VAL A 174 -2.09 -7.93 -18.37
N LEU A 175 -1.53 -7.38 -17.29
CA LEU A 175 -1.68 -5.96 -16.96
C LEU A 175 -1.10 -5.04 -18.04
N SER A 176 0.01 -5.42 -18.67
CA SER A 176 0.59 -4.68 -19.79
C SER A 176 -0.34 -4.58 -21.00
N GLN A 177 -1.19 -5.60 -21.22
CA GLN A 177 -2.15 -5.61 -22.34
C GLN A 177 -3.40 -4.80 -22.02
N VAL A 178 -3.93 -4.92 -20.80
CA VAL A 178 -5.22 -4.30 -20.43
C VAL A 178 -5.09 -2.91 -19.82
N GLY A 179 -3.87 -2.52 -19.44
CA GLY A 179 -3.57 -1.24 -18.83
C GLY A 179 -3.94 -1.13 -17.35
N ARG A 180 -3.39 -0.08 -16.73
CA ARG A 180 -3.53 0.22 -15.28
C ARG A 180 -4.98 0.36 -14.82
N SER A 181 -5.87 0.92 -15.65
CA SER A 181 -7.29 1.11 -15.32
C SER A 181 -8.06 -0.20 -15.15
N ARG A 182 -7.55 -1.30 -15.73
CA ARG A 182 -8.15 -2.64 -15.66
C ARG A 182 -7.39 -3.58 -14.73
N PHE A 183 -6.75 -3.04 -13.69
CA PHE A 183 -5.98 -3.83 -12.72
C PHE A 183 -6.80 -4.97 -12.08
N GLY A 184 -8.04 -4.70 -11.67
CA GLY A 184 -8.91 -5.74 -11.10
C GLY A 184 -9.30 -6.85 -12.08
N TYR A 185 -9.41 -6.53 -13.37
CA TYR A 185 -9.58 -7.53 -14.42
C TYR A 185 -8.32 -8.41 -14.54
N ALA A 186 -7.13 -7.80 -14.55
CA ALA A 186 -5.87 -8.53 -14.59
C ALA A 186 -5.70 -9.46 -13.38
N VAL A 187 -6.02 -9.00 -12.16
CA VAL A 187 -6.03 -9.86 -10.95
C VAL A 187 -6.95 -11.07 -11.16
N ARG A 188 -8.16 -10.86 -11.67
CA ARG A 188 -9.14 -11.93 -11.88
C ARG A 188 -8.65 -12.98 -12.89
N ILE A 189 -8.11 -12.54 -14.02
CA ILE A 189 -7.56 -13.45 -15.05
C ILE A 189 -6.37 -14.25 -14.48
N SER A 190 -5.49 -13.58 -13.72
CA SER A 190 -4.38 -14.25 -13.05
C SER A 190 -4.83 -15.28 -12.04
N ARG A 191 -5.89 -15.02 -11.27
CA ARG A 191 -6.48 -15.97 -10.31
C ARG A 191 -7.04 -17.22 -10.99
N ILE A 192 -7.76 -17.06 -12.09
CA ILE A 192 -8.36 -18.20 -12.84
C ILE A 192 -7.27 -19.12 -13.39
N ASN A 193 -6.08 -18.58 -13.68
CA ASN A 193 -4.99 -19.30 -14.34
C ASN A 193 -3.82 -19.64 -13.41
N ILE A 194 -4.01 -19.68 -12.08
CA ILE A 194 -2.92 -19.97 -11.13
C ILE A 194 -2.22 -21.30 -11.46
N ALA A 195 -2.99 -22.36 -11.66
CA ALA A 195 -2.48 -23.71 -11.95
C ALA A 195 -2.30 -23.99 -13.45
N SER A 196 -2.60 -23.03 -14.33
CA SER A 196 -2.50 -23.22 -15.78
C SER A 196 -1.02 -23.36 -16.20
N PRO A 197 -0.70 -24.29 -17.12
CA PRO A 197 0.65 -24.43 -17.64
C PRO A 197 1.05 -23.20 -18.45
N LYS A 198 2.38 -22.98 -18.59
CA LYS A 198 2.95 -21.82 -19.30
C LYS A 198 2.32 -21.58 -20.68
N ARG A 199 2.07 -22.64 -21.45
CA ARG A 199 1.45 -22.55 -22.78
C ARG A 199 0.04 -21.96 -22.75
N VAL A 200 -0.81 -22.40 -21.81
CA VAL A 200 -2.18 -21.88 -21.67
C VAL A 200 -2.15 -20.43 -21.24
N LYS A 201 -1.28 -20.07 -20.29
CA LYS A 201 -1.07 -18.67 -19.89
C LYS A 201 -0.66 -17.80 -21.08
N GLN A 202 0.23 -18.29 -21.94
CA GLN A 202 0.63 -17.59 -23.16
C GLN A 202 -0.53 -17.40 -24.14
N GLU A 203 -1.34 -18.42 -24.37
CA GLU A 203 -2.53 -18.34 -25.23
C GLU A 203 -3.52 -17.29 -24.68
N VAL A 204 -3.76 -17.27 -23.37
CA VAL A 204 -4.61 -16.25 -22.73
C VAL A 204 -4.09 -14.82 -22.95
N VAL A 205 -2.78 -14.56 -22.80
CA VAL A 205 -2.23 -13.22 -23.08
C VAL A 205 -2.40 -12.83 -24.54
N LYS A 206 -2.22 -13.79 -25.46
CA LYS A 206 -2.41 -13.56 -26.91
C LYS A 206 -3.85 -13.19 -27.24
N ASP A 207 -4.81 -13.92 -26.69
CA ASP A 207 -6.24 -13.69 -26.93
C ASP A 207 -6.64 -12.29 -26.41
N ILE A 208 -6.17 -11.92 -25.21
CA ILE A 208 -6.40 -10.58 -24.64
C ILE A 208 -5.79 -9.49 -25.54
N ALA A 209 -4.58 -9.69 -26.05
CA ALA A 209 -3.93 -8.70 -26.93
C ALA A 209 -4.72 -8.49 -28.24
N ILE A 210 -5.22 -9.57 -28.84
CA ILE A 210 -6.08 -9.53 -30.03
C ILE A 210 -7.36 -8.74 -29.74
N GLU A 211 -8.02 -9.01 -28.61
CA GLU A 211 -9.23 -8.28 -28.18
C GLU A 211 -8.98 -6.79 -27.94
N GLN A 212 -7.79 -6.42 -27.41
CA GLN A 212 -7.42 -5.02 -27.18
C GLN A 212 -6.92 -4.30 -28.45
N GLY A 213 -6.84 -4.98 -29.60
CA GLY A 213 -6.33 -4.41 -30.85
C GLY A 213 -4.87 -3.96 -30.75
N THR A 214 -4.10 -4.48 -29.80
CA THR A 214 -2.71 -4.08 -29.55
C THR A 214 -1.78 -5.18 -30.07
N PRO A 215 -0.76 -4.87 -30.89
CA PRO A 215 0.20 -5.87 -31.30
C PRO A 215 1.00 -6.34 -30.09
N LEU A 216 1.13 -7.66 -29.94
CA LEU A 216 2.00 -8.27 -28.94
C LEU A 216 3.41 -7.73 -29.15
N THR A 217 3.91 -6.96 -28.19
CA THR A 217 5.31 -6.52 -28.20
C THR A 217 6.17 -7.73 -27.85
N ASP A 218 7.21 -8.04 -28.64
CA ASP A 218 8.11 -9.19 -28.48
C ASP A 218 8.75 -9.33 -27.07
N LYS A 219 8.58 -8.34 -26.19
CA LYS A 219 8.95 -8.38 -24.77
C LYS A 219 8.01 -9.21 -23.89
N THR A 220 6.88 -9.72 -24.40
CA THR A 220 5.97 -10.61 -23.64
C THR A 220 6.46 -12.06 -23.52
N TRP A 221 7.69 -12.35 -23.91
CA TRP A 221 8.28 -13.67 -23.68
C TRP A 221 8.67 -13.84 -22.21
N PHE A 222 7.89 -14.66 -21.50
CA PHE A 222 8.24 -15.23 -20.19
C PHE A 222 9.65 -15.79 -20.13
#